data_AF-A0AAV7QUR0-F1
#
_entry.id   AF-A0AAV7QUR0-F1
#
_cell.length_a   1.000
_cell.length_b   1.000
_cell.length_c   1.000
_cell.angle_alpha   90.00
_cell.angle_beta   90.00
_cell.angle_gamma   90.00
#
_symmetry.space_group_name_H-M   'P 1'
#
loop_
_entity.id
_entity.type
_entity.pdbx_description
1 polymer ?
#
loop_
_entity_poly.entity_id
_entity_poly.type
_entity_poly.pdbx_seq_one_letter_code
_entity_poly.pdbx_strand_id
1 'polypeptide(L)' 'SGLVIDFRAEVSSPFYQAQVKTRTEAETSLNFNTIVKFFGSPVQICLQLFQESLPY' A
#
# COMPACT_ATOMS: atom_id res chain seq x y z
N SER A 1 0.36 -2.26 5.18
CA SER A 1 1.39 -2.43 4.13
C SER A 1 1.87 -1.07 3.69
N GLY A 2 3.18 -0.86 3.54
CA GLY A 2 3.73 0.40 3.04
C GLY A 2 4.32 0.23 1.65
N LEU A 3 4.22 1.26 0.82
CA LEU A 3 4.90 1.39 -0.46
C LEU A 3 5.82 2.60 -0.39
N VAL A 4 7.08 2.40 -0.76
CA VAL A 4 8.07 3.47 -0.87
C VAL A 4 8.63 3.44 -2.27
N ILE A 5 8.61 4.58 -2.95
CA ILE A 5 9.15 4.77 -4.28
C ILE A 5 10.23 5.84 -4.20
N ASP A 6 11.46 5.45 -4.51
CA ASP A 6 12.62 6.34 -4.57
C ASP A 6 12.98 6.62 -6.03
N PHE A 7 12.93 7.89 -6.43
CA PHE A 7 13.42 8.35 -7.73
C PHE A 7 14.76 9.05 -7.57
N ARG A 8 15.69 8.69 -8.45
CA ARG A 8 17.00 9.32 -8.54
C ARG A 8 17.37 9.57 -9.99
N ALA A 9 17.72 10.82 -10.30
CA ALA A 9 18.30 11.20 -11.58
C ALA A 9 19.66 11.85 -11.30
N GLU A 10 20.67 11.49 -12.10
CA GLU A 10 22.04 11.98 -11.92
C GLU A 10 22.65 12.35 -13.26
N VAL A 11 23.33 13.49 -13.30
CA VAL A 11 24.10 13.97 -14.43
C VAL A 11 25.50 14.28 -13.94
N SER A 12 26.50 13.61 -14.50
CA SER A 12 27.90 13.81 -14.13
C SER A 12 28.78 14.07 -15.35
N SER A 13 29.77 14.93 -15.17
CA SER A 13 30.85 15.23 -16.10
C SER A 13 32.16 15.33 -15.31
N PRO A 14 33.34 15.41 -15.95
CA PRO A 14 34.62 15.46 -15.25
C PRO A 14 34.78 16.62 -14.24
N PHE A 15 33.99 17.68 -14.36
CA PHE A 15 34.10 18.88 -13.52
C PHE A 15 32.79 19.22 -12.78
N TYR A 16 31.70 18.50 -13.04
CA TYR A 16 30.39 18.84 -12.50
C TYR A 16 29.54 17.61 -12.20
N GLN A 17 28.75 17.69 -11.14
CA GLN A 17 27.77 16.67 -10.77
C GLN A 17 26.48 17.35 -10.32
N ALA A 18 25.36 16.91 -10.89
CA ALA A 18 24.02 17.27 -10.45
C ALA A 18 23.22 16.01 -10.17
N GLN A 19 22.40 16.06 -9.12
CA GLN A 19 21.56 14.95 -8.72
C GLN A 19 20.20 15.45 -8.24
N VAL A 20 19.15 14.76 -8.66
CA VAL A 20 17.78 14.96 -8.20
C VAL A 20 17.34 13.69 -7.48
N LYS A 21 16.78 13.85 -6.28
CA LYS A 21 16.20 12.76 -5.50
C LYS A 21 14.79 13.14 -5.06
N THR A 22 13.84 12.25 -5.26
CA THR A 22 12.51 12.37 -4.67
C THR A 22 12.10 11.04 -4.07
N ARG A 23 11.31 11.10 -3.00
CA ARG A 23 10.74 9.94 -2.33
C ARG A 23 9.24 10.13 -2.25
N THR A 24 8.51 9.08 -2.60
CA THR A 24 7.06 9.00 -2.45
C THR A 24 6.77 7.83 -1.52
N GLU A 25 6.08 8.11 -0.43
CA GLU A 25 5.66 7.12 0.55
C GLU A 25 4.13 7.01 0.47
N ALA A 26 3.60 5.79 0.54
CA ALA A 26 2.17 5.54 0.57
C ALA A 26 1.88 4.40 1.53
N GLU A 27 0.97 4.64 2.47
CA GLU A 27 0.49 3.60 3.37
C GLU A 27 -0.83 3.01 2.84
N THR A 28 -0.96 1.69 2.90
CA THR A 28 -2.19 0.97 2.54
C THR A 28 -2.55 -0.05 3.63
N SER A 29 -3.83 -0.17 3.93
CA SER A 29 -4.35 -1.13 4.90
C SER A 29 -5.54 -1.84 4.28
N LEU A 30 -5.46 -3.16 4.21
CA LEU A 30 -6.51 -4.04 3.71
C LEU A 30 -6.93 -4.96 4.84
N ASN A 31 -8.18 -4.82 5.27
CA ASN A 31 -8.78 -5.62 6.32
C ASN A 31 -9.82 -6.57 5.72
N PHE A 32 -9.77 -7.83 6.16
CA PHE A 32 -10.72 -8.85 5.73
C PHE A 32 -11.48 -9.41 6.93
N ASN A 33 -12.76 -9.08 7.03
CA ASN A 33 -13.63 -9.60 8.08
C ASN A 33 -14.43 -10.79 7.53
N THR A 34 -14.38 -11.90 8.25
CA THR A 34 -15.20 -13.08 7.96
C THR A 34 -16.19 -13.29 9.08
N ILE A 35 -17.48 -13.26 8.76
CA ILE A 35 -18.56 -13.55 9.70
C ILE A 35 -19.21 -14.85 9.27
N VAL A 36 -19.15 -15.87 10.13
CA VAL A 36 -19.79 -17.16 9.89
C VAL A 36 -20.95 -17.36 10.86
N LYS A 37 -22.14 -17.64 10.33
CA LYS A 37 -23.30 -18.07 11.12
C LYS A 37 -23.50 -19.56 10.91
N PHE A 38 -23.20 -20.34 11.96
CA PHE A 38 -23.29 -21.81 11.97
C PHE A 38 -24.71 -22.36 12.26
N PHE A 39 -25.73 -21.50 12.35
CA PHE A 39 -27.09 -21.91 12.68
C PHE A 39 -27.83 -22.42 11.43
N GLY A 40 -27.89 -23.74 11.28
CA GLY A 40 -28.62 -24.41 10.19
C GLY A 40 -27.78 -24.68 8.95
N SER A 41 -28.08 -25.79 8.28
CA SER A 41 -27.48 -26.14 6.98
C SER A 41 -28.35 -25.56 5.86
N PRO A 42 -27.79 -24.80 4.91
CA PRO A 42 -26.37 -24.51 4.72
C PRO A 42 -25.83 -23.38 5.61
N VAL A 43 -24.55 -23.46 5.96
CA VAL A 43 -23.84 -22.43 6.74
C VAL A 43 -23.84 -21.10 5.97
N GLN A 44 -24.20 -20.02 6.63
CA GLN A 44 -24.14 -18.68 6.05
C GLN A 44 -22.78 -18.03 6.33
N ILE A 45 -22.05 -17.66 5.28
CA ILE A 45 -20.73 -17.00 5.37
C ILE A 45 -20.85 -15.62 4.74
N CYS A 46 -20.45 -14.59 5.48
CA CYS A 46 -20.32 -13.22 5.00
C CYS A 46 -18.84 -12.83 5.00
N LEU A 47 -18.33 -12.46 3.83
CA LEU A 47 -16.97 -11.99 3.63
C LEU A 47 -17.02 -10.49 3.36
N GLN A 48 -16.25 -9.71 4.11
CA GLN A 48 -16.21 -8.26 3.96
C GLN A 48 -14.77 -7.79 3.79
N LEU A 49 -14.53 -7.05 2.72
CA LEU A 49 -13.25 -6.41 2.44
C LEU A 49 -13.38 -4.92 2.73
N PHE A 50 -12.46 -4.38 3.52
CA PHE A 50 -12.40 -2.96 3.86
C PHE A 50 -11.00 -2.42 3.59
N GLN A 51 -10.93 -1.23 2.99
CA GLN A 51 -9.70 -0.46 2.84
C GLN A 51 -9.77 0.77 3.75
N GLU A 52 -8.77 0.97 4.60
CA GLU A 52 -8.73 2.16 5.45
C GLU A 52 -8.22 3.36 4.65
N SER A 53 -8.77 4.55 4.93
CA SER A 53 -8.22 5.79 4.39
C SER A 53 -6.96 6.15 5.15
N LEU A 54 -5.82 6.20 4.46
CA LEU A 54 -4.55 6.59 5.02
C LEU A 54 -4.11 7.93 4.42
N PRO A 55 -3.38 8.76 5.17
CA PRO A 55 -2.81 10.00 4.65
C PRO A 55 -1.79 9.72 3.53
N TYR A 56 -1.72 10.65 2.56
CA TYR A 56 -0.78 10.63 1.43
C TYR A 56 0.50 11.40 1.74
#